data_AF-A0A956VGN6-F1
#
_entry.id   AF-A0A956VGN6-F1
#
_cell.length_a   1.000
_cell.length_b   1.000
_cell.length_c   1.000
_cell.angle_alpha   90.00
_cell.angle_beta   90.00
_cell.angle_gamma   90.00
#
_symmetry.space_group_name_H-M   'P 1'
#
loop_
_entity.id
_entity.type
_entity.pdbx_description
1 polymer ?
#
loop_
_entity_poly.entity_id
_entity_poly.type
_entity_poly.pdbx_seq_one_letter_code
_entity_poly.pdbx_strand_id
1 'polypeptide(L)' 'MPDKGHVKRNTATGAVAVRTQHPADDPILGKRAWQVATVNIGAKVLTDSEIQADPDWADLFIPEPEESGS' A
#
# COMPACT_ATOMS: atom_id res chain seq x y z
N MET A 1 -15.90 2.71 -0.19
CA MET A 1 -15.39 2.58 -1.57
C MET A 1 -13.94 2.17 -1.45
N PRO A 2 -13.42 1.23 -2.26
CA PRO A 2 -12.02 0.85 -2.15
C PRO A 2 -11.16 2.09 -2.41
N ASP A 3 -10.24 2.42 -1.51
CA ASP A 3 -9.23 3.45 -1.72
C ASP A 3 -8.34 3.01 -2.90
N LYS A 4 -8.79 3.33 -4.12
CA LYS A 4 -8.26 2.79 -5.37
C LYS A 4 -6.86 3.36 -5.63
N GLY A 5 -5.83 2.56 -5.40
CA GLY A 5 -4.50 2.78 -5.98
C GLY A 5 -3.66 3.81 -5.22
N HIS A 6 -2.97 3.35 -4.18
CA HIS A 6 -2.00 4.15 -3.43
C HIS A 6 -0.60 3.56 -3.66
N VAL A 7 0.40 4.39 -3.93
CA VAL A 7 1.80 3.98 -4.00
C VAL A 7 2.62 4.69 -2.93
N LYS A 8 3.38 3.91 -2.16
CA LYS A 8 4.30 4.41 -1.13
C LYS A 8 5.73 3.97 -1.40
N ARG A 9 6.70 4.75 -0.94
CA ARG A 9 8.13 4.41 -0.97
C ARG A 9 8.73 4.50 0.43
N ASN A 10 9.45 3.46 0.83
CA ASN A 10 10.22 3.46 2.05
C ASN A 10 11.54 4.22 1.80
N THR A 11 11.74 5.34 2.48
CA THR A 11 12.89 6.23 2.27
C THR A 11 14.20 5.65 2.80
N ALA A 12 14.15 4.81 3.83
CA ALA A 12 15.31 4.15 4.42
C ALA A 12 15.85 3.00 3.56
N THR A 13 14.96 2.21 2.95
CA THR A 13 15.34 0.99 2.22
C THR A 13 15.21 1.10 0.70
N GLY A 14 14.49 2.09 0.20
CA GLY A 14 14.18 2.26 -1.22
C GLY A 14 13.10 1.32 -1.75
N ALA A 15 12.45 0.52 -0.90
CA ALA A 15 11.34 -0.35 -1.30
C ALA A 15 10.10 0.46 -1.75
N VAL A 16 9.29 -0.13 -2.62
CA VAL A 16 8.05 0.49 -3.14
C VAL A 16 6.87 -0.44 -2.86
N ALA A 17 5.78 0.11 -2.32
CA ALA A 17 4.55 -0.60 -2.00
C ALA A 17 3.40 -0.06 -2.86
N VAL A 18 2.62 -0.97 -3.44
CA VAL A 18 1.41 -0.66 -4.22
C VAL A 18 0.19 -1.25 -3.51
N ARG A 19 -0.84 -0.43 -3.26
CA ARG A 19 -2.08 -0.88 -2.62
C ARG A 19 -2.84 -1.78 -3.57
N THR A 20 -3.17 -2.97 -3.10
CA THR A 20 -4.02 -3.92 -3.81
C THR A 20 -5.49 -3.54 -3.63
N GLN A 21 -6.35 -4.02 -4.52
CA GLN A 21 -7.81 -3.84 -4.40
C GLN A 21 -8.44 -4.67 -3.27
N HIS A 22 -7.65 -5.45 -2.53
CA HIS A 22 -8.19 -6.35 -1.53
C HIS A 22 -8.67 -5.56 -0.29
N PRO A 23 -9.90 -5.84 0.18
CA PRO A 23 -10.42 -5.26 1.42
C PRO A 23 -9.51 -5.64 2.59
N ALA A 24 -9.25 -4.68 3.49
CA ALA A 24 -8.46 -4.94 4.69
C ALA A 24 -9.17 -5.91 5.66
N ASP A 25 -10.50 -5.98 5.57
CA ASP A 25 -11.41 -6.82 6.33
C ASP A 25 -11.59 -8.24 5.77
N ASP A 26 -10.96 -8.58 4.64
CA ASP A 26 -10.98 -9.95 4.12
C ASP A 26 -10.09 -10.87 4.99
N PRO A 27 -10.62 -11.96 5.56
CA PRO A 27 -9.88 -12.81 6.49
C PRO A 27 -8.73 -13.61 5.84
N ILE A 28 -8.74 -13.76 4.52
CA ILE A 28 -7.73 -14.49 3.75
C ILE A 28 -6.76 -13.50 3.06
N LEU A 29 -7.29 -12.40 2.54
CA LEU A 29 -6.58 -11.45 1.67
C LEU A 29 -6.25 -10.12 2.33
N GLY A 30 -6.80 -9.80 3.50
CA GLY A 30 -6.50 -8.58 4.26
C GLY A 30 -5.02 -8.49 4.68
N LYS A 31 -4.35 -9.64 4.79
CA LYS A 31 -2.88 -9.72 4.96
C LYS A 31 -2.06 -9.36 3.71
N ARG A 32 -2.73 -9.08 2.60
CA ARG A 32 -2.14 -8.77 1.28
C ARG A 32 -2.57 -7.40 0.78
N ALA A 33 -2.83 -6.48 1.71
CA ALA A 33 -3.22 -5.11 1.41
C ALA A 33 -2.22 -4.39 0.50
N TRP A 34 -0.93 -4.69 0.66
CA TRP A 34 0.15 -4.08 -0.11
C TRP A 34 1.04 -5.13 -0.76
N GLN A 35 1.38 -4.91 -2.03
CA GLN A 35 2.45 -5.65 -2.70
C GLN A 35 3.71 -4.78 -2.71
N VAL A 36 4.82 -5.33 -2.20
CA VAL A 36 6.06 -4.61 -1.97
C VAL A 36 7.17 -5.14 -2.85
N ALA A 37 7.68 -4.28 -3.72
CA ALA A 37 8.91 -4.49 -4.47
C ALA A 37 10.09 -4.04 -3.61
N THR A 38 11.06 -4.93 -3.42
CA THR A 38 12.30 -4.65 -2.67
C THR A 38 13.49 -4.63 -3.62
N VAL A 39 14.60 -4.05 -3.17
CA VAL A 39 15.81 -3.89 -3.99
C VAL A 39 16.67 -5.17 -4.04
N ASN A 40 16.60 -6.05 -3.04
CA ASN A 40 17.57 -7.12 -2.87
C ASN A 40 17.05 -8.43 -2.20
N ILE A 41 15.79 -8.50 -1.77
CA ILE A 41 15.26 -9.65 -1.00
C ILE A 41 14.00 -10.27 -1.60
N GLY A 42 13.62 -9.86 -2.82
CA GLY A 42 12.42 -10.33 -3.50
C GLY A 42 11.15 -9.63 -3.05
N ALA A 43 10.04 -9.88 -3.76
CA ALA A 43 8.76 -9.25 -3.45
C ALA A 43 8.15 -9.84 -2.16
N LYS A 44 7.47 -9.00 -1.39
CA LYS A 44 6.68 -9.42 -0.22
C LYS A 44 5.33 -8.75 -0.20
N VAL A 45 4.47 -9.18 0.71
CA VAL A 45 3.19 -8.52 1.01
C VAL A 45 3.22 -7.93 2.41
N LEU A 46 2.57 -6.78 2.59
CA LEU A 46 2.40 -6.13 3.88
C LEU A 46 0.92 -5.81 4.13
N THR A 47 0.57 -5.74 5.40
CA THR A 47 -0.71 -5.22 5.90
C THR A 47 -0.72 -3.69 5.91
N ASP A 48 -1.91 -3.10 6.03
CA ASP A 48 -2.03 -1.65 6.27
C ASP A 48 -1.33 -1.24 7.58
N SER A 49 -1.45 -2.04 8.64
CA SER A 49 -0.82 -1.74 9.94
C SER A 49 0.71 -1.71 9.85
N GLU A 50 1.33 -2.60 9.08
CA GLU A 50 2.79 -2.61 8.91
C GLU A 50 3.29 -1.39 8.12
N ILE A 51 2.56 -0.98 7.08
CA ILE A 51 2.89 0.22 6.29
C ILE A 51 2.68 1.50 7.10
N GLN A 52 1.61 1.58 7.90
CA GLN A 52 1.26 2.78 8.66
C GLN A 52 2.09 2.95 9.93
N ALA A 53 2.56 1.84 10.54
CA ALA A 53 3.39 1.90 11.74
C ALA A 53 4.83 2.34 11.46
N ASP A 54 5.29 2.23 10.21
CA ASP A 54 6.64 2.59 9.78
C ASP A 54 6.64 3.99 9.12
N PRO A 55 7.20 5.02 9.79
CA PRO A 55 7.18 6.40 9.31
C PRO A 55 8.06 6.63 8.07
N ASP A 56 8.91 5.67 7.69
CA ASP A 56 9.74 5.80 6.50
C ASP A 56 8.94 5.59 5.20
N TRP A 57 7.69 5.12 5.27
CA TRP A 57 6.80 4.99 4.11
C TRP A 57 6.13 6.30 3.71
N ALA A 58 6.81 7.03 2.83
CA ALA A 58 6.29 8.25 2.21
C ALA A 58 5.34 7.95 1.04
N ASP A 59 4.31 8.77 0.88
CA ASP A 59 3.39 8.69 -0.25
C ASP A 59 4.07 9.17 -1.53
N LEU A 60 4.01 8.34 -2.58
CA LEU A 60 4.44 8.71 -3.94
C LEU A 60 3.26 9.05 -4.83
N PHE A 61 2.14 8.35 -4.66
CA PHE A 61 0.93 8.58 -5.41
C PHE A 61 -0.27 8.31 -4.50
N ILE A 62 -1.04 9.35 -4.24
CA ILE A 62 -2.33 9.27 -3.56
C ILE A 62 -3.37 9.43 -4.66
N PRO A 63 -4.31 8.48 -4.81
CA PRO A 63 -5.35 8.60 -5.82
C PRO A 63 -6.25 9.78 -5.47
N GLU A 64 -6.61 10.56 -6.47
CA GLU A 64 -7.57 11.65 -6.27
C GLU A 64 -8.89 11.06 -5.76
N PRO A 65 -9.51 11.68 -4.74
CA PRO A 65 -10.84 11.27 -4.31
C PRO A 65 -11.78 11.40 -5.51
N GLU A 66 -12.51 10.33 -5.85
CA GLU A 66 -13.52 10.38 -6.92
C GLU A 66 -14.48 11.54 -6.58
N GLU A 67 -14.42 12.65 -7.33
CA GLU A 67 -15.40 13.72 -7.21
C GLU A 67 -16.76 13.07 -7.39
N SER A 68 -17.56 13.07 -6.32
CA SER A 68 -18.94 12.61 -6.38
C SER A 68 -19.67 13.58 -7.31
N GLY A 69 -19.79 13.21 -8.58
CA GLY A 69 -20.52 13.97 -9.58
C GLY A 69 -21.92 14.32 -9.05
N SER A 70 -22.24 15.61 -9.12
CA SER A 70 -23.53 16.20 -8.70
C SER A 70 -24.72 15.68 -9.50
#